data_AF-A0A0V0YCL0-F1
#
_entry.id   AF-A0A0V0YCL0-F1
#
_cell.length_a   1.000
_cell.length_b   1.000
_cell.length_c   1.000
_cell.angle_alpha   90.00
_cell.angle_beta   90.00
_cell.angle_gamma   90.00
#
_symmetry.space_group_name_H-M   'P 1'
#
loop_
_entity.id
_entity.type
_entity.pdbx_description
1 polymer ?
#
loop_
_entity_poly.entity_id
_entity_poly.type
_entity_poly.pdbx_seq_one_letter_code
_entity_poly.pdbx_strand_id
1 'polypeptide(L)'
;MKKFFQINASTSSWIVCSFVMLFNLVKSQELLLQQNKLQKATGNETDLRYNVAKFDWHHVQTPFTIALWILLASVAKVAFQLSQKLVSIFPDSSLLIILGVVVGMVLYFFRTDERSFHMDSETFFLFLLPPIVFEAGYFMPNRAFFDNLGTILCYAVLGTIWNSLTIVSLTGLFCVSTPLLHVMLFASLISAVDPIAVLVVFEEIHINQILYIIVFGESLLNDAVSVVLYNIFKSYSQIGEGNIIALDIISGLVSFFVVGFGGVVIGFIWAVLISLITK
;
A
#
# COMPACT_ATOMS: atom_id res chain seq x y z
N MET A 1 -41.36 2.88 7.65
CA MET A 1 -40.67 3.09 6.36
C MET A 1 -39.78 1.88 6.05
N LYS A 2 -40.39 0.77 5.64
CA LYS A 2 -39.78 -0.57 5.48
C LYS A 2 -39.75 -1.04 4.01
N LYS A 3 -39.70 -0.13 3.04
CA LYS A 3 -39.70 -0.45 1.60
C LYS A 3 -38.90 0.58 0.82
N PHE A 4 -37.58 0.50 0.86
CA PHE A 4 -36.71 1.00 -0.22
C PHE A 4 -35.39 0.25 -0.05
N PHE A 5 -34.87 -0.34 -1.13
CA PHE A 5 -33.64 -1.13 -1.19
C PHE A 5 -33.70 -2.61 -0.74
N GLN A 6 -34.52 -3.39 -1.45
CA GLN A 6 -34.15 -4.78 -1.76
C GLN A 6 -33.14 -4.73 -2.92
N ILE A 7 -31.85 -4.83 -2.61
CA ILE A 7 -30.80 -5.02 -3.60
C ILE A 7 -30.88 -6.49 -4.06
N ASN A 8 -31.49 -6.69 -5.22
CA ASN A 8 -31.64 -7.98 -5.87
C ASN A 8 -30.28 -8.43 -6.45
N ALA A 9 -30.03 -9.74 -6.54
CA ALA A 9 -28.81 -10.36 -7.09
C ALA A 9 -28.48 -9.95 -8.55
N SER A 10 -29.37 -9.18 -9.20
CA SER A 10 -29.10 -8.48 -10.46
C SER A 10 -28.01 -7.40 -10.34
N THR A 11 -27.88 -6.72 -9.20
CA THR A 11 -26.97 -5.55 -9.03
C THR A 11 -25.48 -5.90 -9.04
N SER A 12 -25.09 -7.08 -8.55
CA SER A 12 -23.73 -7.60 -8.73
C SER A 12 -23.40 -7.83 -10.22
N SER A 13 -24.39 -8.23 -11.02
CA SER A 13 -24.23 -8.36 -12.48
C SER A 13 -24.08 -6.99 -13.17
N TRP A 14 -24.74 -5.93 -12.68
CA TRP A 14 -24.58 -4.57 -13.21
C TRP A 14 -23.21 -3.97 -12.88
N ILE A 15 -22.65 -4.27 -11.71
CA ILE A 15 -21.30 -3.81 -11.33
C ILE A 15 -20.26 -4.47 -12.23
N VAL A 16 -20.33 -5.79 -12.41
CA VAL A 16 -19.43 -6.53 -13.32
C VAL A 16 -19.60 -6.04 -14.76
N CYS A 17 -20.82 -5.76 -15.21
CA CYS A 17 -21.07 -5.23 -16.55
C CYS A 17 -20.53 -3.81 -16.72
N SER A 18 -20.65 -2.94 -15.70
CA SER A 18 -20.03 -1.62 -15.69
C SER A 18 -18.51 -1.69 -15.69
N PHE A 19 -17.90 -2.67 -15.01
CA PHE A 19 -16.45 -2.90 -15.07
C PHE A 19 -16.00 -3.34 -16.46
N VAL A 20 -16.70 -4.29 -17.07
CA VAL A 20 -16.44 -4.73 -18.45
C VAL A 20 -16.64 -3.58 -19.43
N MET A 21 -17.62 -2.70 -19.20
CA MET A 21 -17.89 -1.55 -20.06
C MET A 21 -16.84 -0.44 -19.92
N LEU A 22 -16.40 -0.13 -18.69
CA LEU A 22 -15.31 0.81 -18.43
C LEU A 22 -13.99 0.28 -18.99
N PHE A 23 -13.74 -1.02 -18.87
CA PHE A 23 -12.57 -1.69 -19.44
C PHE A 23 -12.58 -1.68 -20.98
N ASN A 24 -13.72 -1.98 -21.60
CA ASN A 24 -13.90 -1.84 -23.04
C ASN A 24 -13.73 -0.38 -23.51
N LEU A 25 -14.14 0.60 -22.69
CA LEU A 25 -13.95 2.01 -22.98
C LEU A 25 -12.46 2.39 -22.94
N VAL A 26 -11.71 1.97 -21.91
CA VAL A 26 -10.26 2.21 -21.82
C VAL A 26 -9.52 1.53 -22.98
N LYS A 27 -9.84 0.27 -23.28
CA LYS A 27 -9.24 -0.45 -24.43
C LYS A 27 -9.60 0.19 -25.77
N SER A 28 -10.82 0.74 -25.89
CA SER A 28 -11.25 1.51 -27.07
C SER A 28 -10.46 2.81 -27.21
N GLN A 29 -10.09 3.48 -26.12
CA GLN A 29 -9.25 4.69 -26.17
C GLN A 29 -7.84 4.37 -26.65
N GLU A 30 -7.25 3.26 -26.21
CA GLU A 30 -5.92 2.82 -26.69
C GLU A 30 -5.91 2.48 -28.19
N LEU A 31 -6.97 1.82 -28.68
CA LEU A 31 -7.14 1.53 -30.10
C LEU A 31 -7.28 2.80 -30.95
N LEU A 32 -8.04 3.79 -30.47
CA LEU A 32 -8.19 5.09 -31.14
C LEU A 32 -6.87 5.88 -31.17
N LEU A 33 -6.04 5.76 -30.12
CA LEU A 33 -4.71 6.36 -30.08
C LEU A 33 -3.72 5.70 -31.03
N GLN A 34 -3.78 4.37 -31.18
CA GLN A 34 -2.97 3.66 -32.17
C GLN A 34 -3.40 4.04 -33.60
N GLN A 35 -4.70 4.16 -33.87
CA GLN A 35 -5.20 4.62 -35.18
C GLN A 35 -4.77 6.06 -35.48
N ASN A 36 -4.85 6.96 -34.50
CA ASN A 36 -4.38 8.34 -34.65
C ASN A 36 -2.86 8.45 -34.86
N LYS A 37 -2.06 7.58 -34.23
CA LYS A 37 -0.61 7.50 -34.47
C LYS A 37 -0.29 6.97 -35.87
N LEU A 38 -1.01 5.95 -36.35
CA LEU A 38 -0.88 5.42 -37.72
C LEU A 38 -1.28 6.47 -38.77
N GLN A 39 -2.36 7.23 -38.55
CA GLN A 39 -2.74 8.32 -39.44
C GLN A 39 -1.70 9.46 -39.45
N LYS A 40 -1.13 9.82 -38.29
CA LYS A 40 -0.04 10.80 -38.22
C LYS A 40 1.25 10.33 -38.89
N ALA A 41 1.54 9.03 -38.90
CA ALA A 41 2.70 8.47 -39.60
C ALA A 41 2.55 8.46 -41.14
N THR A 42 1.33 8.65 -41.65
CA THR A 42 1.03 8.65 -43.09
C THR A 42 0.84 10.07 -43.66
N GLY A 43 0.83 11.10 -42.81
CA GLY A 43 0.68 12.50 -43.21
C GLY A 43 2.01 13.22 -43.31
N ASN A 44 2.31 13.80 -44.47
CA ASN A 44 3.53 14.56 -44.76
C ASN A 44 3.85 15.63 -43.69
N GLU A 45 5.14 15.70 -43.35
CA GLU A 45 5.74 16.68 -42.45
C GLU A 45 5.68 18.10 -43.05
N THR A 46 4.71 18.91 -42.63
CA THR A 46 4.86 20.38 -42.53
C THR A 46 3.80 20.92 -41.57
N ASP A 47 4.18 21.20 -40.32
CA ASP A 47 3.72 22.36 -39.55
C ASP A 47 4.31 22.34 -38.13
N LEU A 48 5.34 23.17 -37.90
CA LEU A 48 5.80 23.54 -36.55
C LEU A 48 4.79 24.50 -35.90
N ARG A 49 3.56 24.05 -35.67
CA ARG A 49 2.56 24.76 -34.88
C ARG A 49 2.43 24.05 -33.53
N TYR A 50 2.54 24.80 -32.43
CA TYR A 50 2.33 24.26 -31.09
C TYR A 50 0.93 23.65 -31.01
N ASN A 51 0.86 22.32 -30.90
CA ASN A 51 -0.40 21.60 -30.83
C ASN A 51 -1.15 21.99 -29.55
N VAL A 52 -2.32 22.62 -29.71
CA VAL A 52 -3.18 23.07 -28.59
C VAL A 52 -3.63 21.89 -27.72
N ALA A 53 -3.67 20.67 -28.27
CA ALA A 53 -3.90 19.43 -27.54
C ALA A 53 -2.79 18.40 -27.87
N LYS A 54 -1.94 18.11 -26.90
CA LYS A 54 -0.98 17.00 -26.95
C LYS A 54 -1.43 15.92 -25.97
N PHE A 55 -1.92 14.80 -26.50
CA PHE A 55 -2.33 13.65 -25.69
C PHE A 55 -1.10 12.79 -25.35
N ASP A 56 -0.52 13.02 -24.17
CA ASP A 56 0.68 12.32 -23.70
C ASP A 56 0.31 11.19 -22.72
N TRP A 57 -0.26 10.10 -23.25
CA TRP A 57 -0.80 8.97 -22.46
C TRP A 57 0.21 8.38 -21.48
N HIS A 58 1.49 8.31 -21.87
CA HIS A 58 2.52 7.65 -21.10
C HIS A 58 2.80 8.35 -19.75
N HIS A 59 2.57 9.66 -19.66
CA HIS A 59 2.72 10.39 -18.41
C HIS A 59 1.49 10.26 -17.51
N VAL A 60 0.30 10.15 -18.10
CA VAL A 60 -0.98 10.15 -17.38
C VAL A 60 -1.40 8.74 -16.96
N GLN A 61 -0.88 7.70 -17.60
CA GLN A 61 -1.23 6.31 -17.34
C GLN A 61 -1.06 5.93 -15.86
N THR A 62 0.09 6.22 -15.25
CA THR A 62 0.38 5.84 -13.86
C THR A 62 -0.59 6.48 -12.85
N PRO A 63 -0.76 7.82 -12.79
CA PRO A 63 -1.70 8.42 -11.85
C PRO A 63 -3.15 8.03 -12.15
N PHE A 64 -3.52 7.85 -13.42
CA PHE A 64 -4.85 7.39 -13.80
C PHE A 64 -5.14 5.97 -13.29
N THR A 65 -4.20 5.04 -13.47
CA THR A 65 -4.33 3.66 -12.97
C THR A 65 -4.48 3.64 -11.45
N ILE A 66 -3.69 4.44 -10.71
CA ILE A 66 -3.81 4.55 -9.24
C ILE A 66 -5.19 5.10 -8.84
N ALA A 67 -5.64 6.18 -9.48
CA ALA A 67 -6.94 6.77 -9.20
C ALA A 67 -8.08 5.78 -9.48
N LEU A 68 -7.96 5.00 -10.56
CA LEU A 68 -8.91 3.96 -10.90
C LEU A 68 -8.96 2.85 -9.85
N TRP A 69 -7.81 2.36 -9.37
CA TRP A 69 -7.74 1.36 -8.30
C TRP A 69 -8.37 1.86 -7.00
N ILE A 70 -8.06 3.09 -6.59
CA ILE A 70 -8.64 3.72 -5.38
C ILE A 70 -10.16 3.89 -5.53
N LEU A 71 -10.63 4.31 -6.71
CA LEU A 71 -12.05 4.45 -7.00
C LEU A 71 -12.76 3.09 -6.96
N LEU A 72 -12.16 2.06 -7.55
CA LEU A 72 -12.67 0.69 -7.51
C LEU A 72 -12.77 0.18 -6.08
N ALA A 73 -11.72 0.34 -5.28
CA ALA A 73 -11.68 -0.07 -3.88
C ALA A 73 -12.72 0.67 -3.03
N SER A 74 -12.89 1.98 -3.22
CA SER A 74 -13.88 2.77 -2.49
C SER A 74 -15.33 2.40 -2.85
N VAL A 75 -15.64 2.22 -4.14
CA VAL A 75 -16.96 1.74 -4.59
C VAL A 75 -17.24 0.34 -4.05
N ALA A 76 -16.25 -0.56 -4.06
CA ALA A 76 -16.37 -1.89 -3.51
C ALA A 76 -16.65 -1.86 -2.00
N LYS A 77 -15.91 -1.05 -1.24
CA LYS A 77 -16.13 -0.87 0.20
C LYS A 77 -17.55 -0.41 0.49
N VAL A 78 -18.04 0.59 -0.23
CA VAL A 78 -19.43 1.06 -0.11
C VAL A 78 -20.41 -0.08 -0.44
N ALA A 79 -20.21 -0.81 -1.54
CA ALA A 79 -21.08 -1.91 -1.93
C ALA A 79 -21.14 -3.04 -0.87
N PHE A 80 -20.01 -3.38 -0.24
CA PHE A 80 -19.98 -4.37 0.83
C PHE A 80 -20.70 -3.90 2.08
N GLN A 81 -20.56 -2.62 2.45
CA GLN A 81 -21.27 -2.02 3.59
C GLN A 81 -22.80 -1.96 3.39
N LEU A 82 -23.28 -1.86 2.15
CA LEU A 82 -24.71 -2.01 1.86
C LEU A 82 -25.23 -3.44 2.11
N SER A 83 -24.35 -4.44 2.07
CA SER A 83 -24.68 -5.84 2.33
C SER A 83 -24.41 -6.22 3.79
N GLN A 84 -25.38 -5.93 4.67
CA GLN A 84 -25.26 -6.16 6.12
C GLN A 84 -24.98 -7.62 6.54
N LYS A 85 -25.24 -8.61 5.67
CA LYS A 85 -24.98 -10.03 5.98
C LYS A 85 -23.52 -10.46 5.82
N LEU A 86 -22.74 -9.77 5.00
CA LEU A 86 -21.35 -10.17 4.69
C LEU A 86 -20.37 -9.55 5.69
N VAL A 87 -20.59 -8.27 6.04
CA VAL A 87 -19.75 -7.53 6.99
C VAL A 87 -19.85 -8.07 8.41
N SER A 88 -20.97 -8.71 8.78
CA SER A 88 -21.10 -9.30 10.13
C SER A 88 -20.27 -10.57 10.34
N ILE A 89 -19.71 -11.15 9.28
CA ILE A 89 -18.95 -12.41 9.36
C ILE A 89 -17.46 -12.18 9.05
N PHE A 90 -17.14 -11.25 8.15
CA PHE A 90 -15.78 -11.05 7.65
C PHE A 90 -15.31 -9.60 7.83
N PRO A 91 -14.06 -9.36 8.27
CA PRO A 91 -13.46 -8.03 8.29
C PRO A 91 -13.36 -7.41 6.90
N ASP A 92 -13.54 -6.09 6.81
CA ASP A 92 -13.51 -5.32 5.55
C ASP A 92 -12.28 -5.63 4.68
N SER A 93 -11.08 -5.71 5.28
CA SER A 93 -9.82 -5.96 4.56
C SER A 93 -9.81 -7.31 3.84
N SER A 94 -10.39 -8.35 4.44
CA SER A 94 -10.43 -9.69 3.85
C SER A 94 -11.32 -9.75 2.59
N LEU A 95 -12.45 -9.04 2.61
CA LEU A 95 -13.36 -8.95 1.47
C LEU A 95 -12.72 -8.20 0.29
N LEU A 96 -11.98 -7.13 0.58
CA LEU A 96 -11.22 -6.38 -0.43
C LEU A 96 -10.10 -7.21 -1.06
N ILE A 97 -9.39 -8.02 -0.27
CA ILE A 97 -8.37 -8.94 -0.79
C ILE A 97 -9.00 -9.98 -1.72
N ILE A 98 -10.10 -10.62 -1.30
CA ILE A 98 -10.82 -11.60 -2.14
C ILE A 98 -11.28 -10.95 -3.44
N LEU A 99 -11.83 -9.74 -3.38
CA LEU A 99 -12.21 -8.99 -4.57
C LEU A 99 -11.01 -8.73 -5.48
N GLY A 100 -9.88 -8.30 -4.93
CA GLY A 100 -8.63 -8.08 -5.67
C GLY A 100 -8.15 -9.35 -6.38
N VAL A 101 -8.20 -10.51 -5.71
CA VAL A 101 -7.86 -11.81 -6.30
C VAL A 101 -8.82 -12.16 -7.45
N VAL A 102 -10.13 -11.96 -7.26
CA VAL A 102 -11.13 -12.22 -8.31
C VAL A 102 -10.89 -11.31 -9.52
N VAL A 103 -10.66 -10.02 -9.31
CA VAL A 103 -10.33 -9.06 -10.38
C VAL A 103 -9.04 -9.47 -11.09
N GLY A 104 -7.98 -9.81 -10.35
CA GLY A 104 -6.71 -10.27 -10.90
C GLY A 104 -6.86 -11.56 -11.72
N MET A 105 -7.66 -12.52 -11.23
CA MET A 105 -7.95 -13.76 -11.95
C MET A 105 -8.71 -13.51 -13.25
N VAL A 106 -9.70 -12.60 -13.24
CA VAL A 106 -10.44 -12.19 -14.44
C VAL A 106 -9.50 -11.55 -15.46
N LEU A 107 -8.62 -10.63 -15.03
CA LEU A 107 -7.64 -9.98 -15.90
C LEU A 107 -6.65 -10.98 -16.53
N TYR A 108 -6.23 -11.98 -15.75
CA TYR A 108 -5.39 -13.08 -16.21
C TYR A 108 -6.09 -13.90 -17.31
N PHE A 109 -7.37 -14.26 -17.11
CA PHE A 109 -8.16 -14.99 -18.12
C PHE A 109 -8.30 -14.21 -19.44
N PHE A 110 -8.39 -12.88 -19.38
CA PHE A 110 -8.48 -12.02 -20.56
C PHE A 110 -7.12 -11.72 -21.23
N ARG A 111 -6.01 -12.31 -20.76
CA ARG A 111 -4.63 -12.12 -21.28
C ARG A 111 -4.28 -10.64 -21.48
N THR A 112 -4.55 -9.85 -20.45
CA THR A 112 -4.23 -8.42 -20.46
C THR A 112 -2.74 -8.23 -20.19
N ASP A 113 -2.09 -7.27 -20.85
CA ASP A 113 -0.66 -7.01 -20.66
C ASP A 113 -0.35 -6.66 -19.19
N GLU A 114 0.43 -7.51 -18.52
CA GLU A 114 0.78 -7.40 -17.09
C GLU A 114 1.42 -6.06 -16.73
N ARG A 115 2.15 -5.46 -17.69
CA ARG A 115 2.85 -4.17 -17.51
C ARG A 115 1.91 -2.97 -17.39
N SER A 116 0.68 -3.07 -17.87
CA SER A 116 -0.26 -1.94 -17.83
C SER A 116 -0.95 -1.77 -16.46
N PHE A 117 -0.96 -2.83 -15.64
CA PHE A 117 -1.66 -2.88 -14.35
C PHE A 117 -0.76 -3.17 -13.15
N HIS A 118 0.53 -3.43 -13.36
CA HIS A 118 1.51 -3.58 -12.28
C HIS A 118 1.84 -2.22 -11.66
N MET A 119 1.71 -2.12 -10.34
CA MET A 119 2.13 -0.96 -9.57
C MET A 119 3.56 -1.19 -9.07
N ASP A 120 4.48 -0.30 -9.44
CA ASP A 120 5.84 -0.39 -8.95
C ASP A 120 5.92 -0.05 -7.44
N SER A 121 6.83 -0.71 -6.73
CA SER A 121 6.97 -0.55 -5.28
C SER A 121 7.31 0.90 -4.92
N GLU A 122 8.13 1.60 -5.72
CA GLU A 122 8.48 3.01 -5.44
C GLU A 122 7.26 3.92 -5.53
N THR A 123 6.39 3.67 -6.51
CA THR A 123 5.15 4.42 -6.68
C THR A 123 4.22 4.18 -5.48
N PHE A 124 4.17 2.96 -4.95
CA PHE A 124 3.39 2.64 -3.75
C PHE A 124 3.88 3.41 -2.53
N PHE A 125 5.19 3.36 -2.26
CA PHE A 125 5.79 4.04 -1.11
C PHE A 125 5.70 5.57 -1.20
N LEU A 126 5.74 6.16 -2.40
CA LEU A 126 5.69 7.62 -2.58
C LEU A 126 4.26 8.19 -2.61
N PHE A 127 3.29 7.47 -3.15
CA PHE A 127 1.94 8.01 -3.35
C PHE A 127 0.88 7.47 -2.38
N LEU A 128 0.93 6.18 -2.01
CA LEU A 128 -0.11 5.56 -1.19
C LEU A 128 0.23 5.61 0.30
N LEU A 129 1.47 5.32 0.65
CA LEU A 129 1.88 5.23 2.06
C LEU A 129 1.81 6.57 2.82
N PRO A 130 2.25 7.72 2.27
CA PRO A 130 2.24 8.97 3.04
C PRO A 130 0.84 9.44 3.46
N PRO A 131 -0.20 9.43 2.59
CA PRO A 131 -1.57 9.73 3.02
C PRO A 131 -2.10 8.79 4.10
N ILE A 132 -1.83 7.48 4.00
CA ILE A 132 -2.28 6.47 4.98
C ILE A 132 -1.66 6.73 6.35
N VAL A 133 -0.35 6.92 6.40
CA VAL A 133 0.38 7.19 7.65
C VAL A 133 -0.03 8.54 8.24
N PHE A 134 -0.24 9.55 7.39
CA PHE A 134 -0.72 10.86 7.83
C PHE A 134 -2.11 10.80 8.46
N GLU A 135 -3.05 10.11 7.83
CA GLU A 135 -4.41 9.90 8.36
C GLU A 135 -4.36 9.20 9.72
N ALA A 136 -3.59 8.10 9.81
CA ALA A 136 -3.46 7.36 11.06
C ALA A 136 -2.81 8.17 12.18
N GLY A 137 -1.79 8.98 11.87
CA GLY A 137 -1.16 9.90 12.82
C GLY A 137 -2.06 11.05 13.24
N TYR A 138 -2.90 11.57 12.33
CA TYR A 138 -3.81 12.69 12.63
C TYR A 138 -4.94 12.28 13.59
N PHE A 139 -5.49 11.07 13.44
CA PHE A 139 -6.56 10.56 14.30
C PHE A 139 -6.05 9.91 15.60
N MET A 140 -4.74 9.89 15.84
CA MET A 140 -4.16 9.28 17.02
C MET A 140 -4.40 10.13 18.30
N PRO A 141 -4.81 9.52 19.42
CA PRO A 141 -4.94 10.22 20.70
C PRO A 141 -3.56 10.59 21.28
N ASN A 142 -3.11 11.82 21.01
CA ASN A 142 -1.76 12.31 21.32
C ASN A 142 -1.30 12.07 22.77
N ARG A 143 -2.11 12.43 23.78
CA ARG A 143 -1.65 12.40 25.18
C ARG A 143 -1.28 10.99 25.65
N ALA A 144 -2.19 10.04 25.49
CA ALA A 144 -1.97 8.68 25.99
C ALA A 144 -0.93 7.91 25.16
N PHE A 145 -0.71 8.29 23.90
CA PHE A 145 0.41 7.80 23.10
C PHE A 145 1.76 8.27 23.65
N PHE A 146 1.92 9.59 23.91
CA PHE A 146 3.17 10.13 24.44
C PHE A 146 3.47 9.66 25.87
N ASP A 147 2.45 9.46 26.71
CA ASP A 147 2.60 8.93 28.06
C ASP A 147 3.17 7.49 28.07
N ASN A 148 2.96 6.71 26.99
CA ASN A 148 3.39 5.30 26.87
C ASN A 148 4.42 5.07 25.75
N LEU A 149 5.03 6.14 25.21
CA LEU A 149 5.89 6.09 24.02
C LEU A 149 7.05 5.10 24.15
N GLY A 150 7.67 5.00 25.33
CA GLY A 150 8.79 4.09 25.56
C GLY A 150 8.42 2.61 25.38
N THR A 151 7.25 2.22 25.88
CA THR A 151 6.72 0.86 25.72
C THR A 151 6.39 0.57 24.25
N ILE A 152 5.76 1.53 23.58
CA ILE A 152 5.39 1.43 22.17
C ILE A 152 6.65 1.27 21.30
N LEU A 153 7.65 2.12 21.49
CA LEU A 153 8.93 2.04 20.76
C LEU A 153 9.66 0.72 21.01
N CYS A 154 9.64 0.23 22.25
CA CYS A 154 10.26 -1.05 22.60
C CYS A 154 9.62 -2.20 21.81
N TYR A 155 8.28 -2.30 21.81
CA TYR A 155 7.58 -3.32 21.03
C TYR A 155 7.76 -3.12 19.52
N ALA A 156 7.64 -1.90 19.02
CA ALA A 156 7.76 -1.61 17.59
C ALA A 156 9.16 -1.84 17.02
N VAL A 157 10.23 -1.62 17.78
CA VAL A 157 11.61 -1.82 17.29
C VAL A 157 12.12 -3.22 17.63
N LEU A 158 12.06 -3.61 18.91
CA LEU A 158 12.61 -4.91 19.31
C LEU A 158 11.69 -6.05 18.87
N GLY A 159 10.37 -5.87 18.93
CA GLY A 159 9.41 -6.88 18.51
C GLY A 159 9.51 -7.19 17.02
N THR A 160 9.76 -6.17 16.19
CA THR A 160 9.86 -6.34 14.73
C THR A 160 11.20 -6.94 14.29
N ILE A 161 12.29 -6.55 14.93
CA ILE A 161 13.59 -7.20 14.74
C ILE A 161 13.47 -8.67 15.16
N TRP A 162 12.87 -8.94 16.32
CA TRP A 162 12.66 -10.30 16.82
C TRP A 162 11.76 -11.13 15.88
N ASN A 163 10.66 -10.56 15.40
CA ASN A 163 9.74 -11.20 14.47
C ASN A 163 10.45 -11.54 13.15
N SER A 164 11.19 -10.59 12.57
CA SER A 164 11.99 -10.80 11.36
C SER A 164 13.01 -11.94 11.54
N LEU A 165 13.75 -11.94 12.65
CA LEU A 165 14.72 -13.01 12.96
C LEU A 165 14.07 -14.37 13.13
N THR A 166 12.89 -14.41 13.76
CA THR A 166 12.13 -15.65 13.96
C THR A 166 11.67 -16.24 12.62
N ILE A 167 11.15 -15.41 11.71
CA ILE A 167 10.75 -15.84 10.36
C ILE A 167 11.95 -16.42 9.61
N VAL A 168 13.11 -15.73 9.64
CA VAL A 168 14.34 -16.22 9.00
C VAL A 168 14.75 -17.58 9.56
N SER A 169 14.75 -17.74 10.88
CA SER A 169 15.09 -19.01 11.54
C SER A 169 14.16 -20.17 11.13
N LEU A 170 12.86 -19.89 10.98
CA LEU A 170 11.87 -20.89 10.58
C LEU A 170 12.02 -21.36 9.13
N THR A 171 12.56 -20.55 8.23
CA THR A 171 12.74 -20.96 6.83
C THR A 171 13.67 -22.16 6.65
N GLY A 172 14.63 -22.36 7.57
CA GLY A 172 15.50 -23.53 7.59
C GLY A 172 14.76 -24.86 7.79
N LEU A 173 13.55 -24.84 8.37
CA LEU A 173 12.71 -26.02 8.55
C LEU A 173 11.97 -26.44 7.28
N PHE A 174 11.72 -25.53 6.34
CA PHE A 174 10.92 -25.80 5.14
C PHE A 174 11.73 -26.35 3.96
N CYS A 175 13.06 -26.57 4.13
CA CYS A 175 13.96 -27.07 3.10
C CYS A 175 13.90 -26.31 1.76
N VAL A 176 13.53 -25.02 1.79
CA VAL A 176 13.53 -24.16 0.61
C VAL A 176 14.94 -23.59 0.44
N SER A 177 15.59 -23.91 -0.68
CA SER A 177 16.89 -23.35 -1.05
C SER A 177 16.72 -21.94 -1.63
N THR A 178 16.47 -20.98 -0.75
CA THR A 178 16.47 -19.55 -1.10
C THR A 178 17.68 -18.86 -0.46
N PRO A 179 18.36 -17.95 -1.19
CA PRO A 179 19.43 -17.13 -0.63
C PRO A 179 18.96 -16.37 0.63
N LEU A 180 19.83 -16.30 1.63
CA LEU A 180 19.50 -15.75 2.96
C LEU A 180 19.02 -14.30 2.86
N LEU A 181 19.61 -13.50 1.95
CA LEU A 181 19.18 -12.11 1.75
C LEU A 181 17.73 -12.00 1.29
N HIS A 182 17.27 -12.92 0.44
CA HIS A 182 15.87 -12.91 -0.04
C HIS A 182 14.91 -13.29 1.08
N VAL A 183 15.32 -14.21 1.96
CA VAL A 183 14.54 -14.56 3.15
C VAL A 183 14.49 -13.38 4.12
N MET A 184 15.60 -12.67 4.36
CA MET A 184 15.61 -11.49 5.23
C MET A 184 14.77 -10.34 4.67
N LEU A 185 14.81 -10.13 3.34
CA LEU A 185 13.91 -9.20 2.64
C LEU A 185 12.44 -9.55 2.89
N PHE A 186 12.06 -10.81 2.65
CA PHE A 186 10.70 -11.28 2.87
C PHE A 186 10.28 -11.17 4.34
N ALA A 187 11.16 -11.53 5.26
CA ALA A 187 10.92 -11.45 6.70
C ALA A 187 10.69 -10.00 7.15
N SER A 188 11.47 -9.04 6.63
CA SER A 188 11.28 -7.61 6.96
C SER A 188 9.93 -7.08 6.50
N LEU A 189 9.41 -7.54 5.36
CA LEU A 189 8.11 -7.12 4.84
C LEU A 189 6.95 -7.67 5.66
N ILE A 190 7.04 -8.92 6.10
CA ILE A 190 5.97 -9.59 6.87
C ILE A 190 6.04 -9.30 8.37
N SER A 191 7.15 -8.71 8.83
CA SER A 191 7.30 -8.29 10.21
C SER A 191 6.33 -7.16 10.61
N ALA A 192 5.92 -6.34 9.63
CA ALA A 192 4.84 -5.37 9.77
C ALA A 192 3.50 -6.10 10.02
N VAL A 193 2.88 -5.83 11.17
CA VAL A 193 1.63 -6.45 11.58
C VAL A 193 0.54 -5.38 11.65
N ASP A 194 -0.56 -5.61 10.93
CA ASP A 194 -1.76 -4.76 10.98
C ASP A 194 -2.80 -5.30 11.99
N PRO A 195 -3.08 -4.61 13.11
CA PRO A 195 -3.98 -5.08 14.14
C PRO A 195 -5.42 -4.62 13.88
N ILE A 196 -5.73 -4.03 12.73
CA ILE A 196 -7.02 -3.34 12.47
C ILE A 196 -8.22 -4.23 12.84
N ALA A 197 -8.22 -5.49 12.42
CA ALA A 197 -9.29 -6.43 12.74
C ALA A 197 -9.39 -6.72 14.25
N VAL A 198 -8.25 -6.79 14.95
CA VAL A 198 -8.20 -7.03 16.40
C VAL A 198 -8.66 -5.78 17.16
N LEU A 199 -8.27 -4.60 16.71
CA LEU A 199 -8.66 -3.32 17.31
C LEU A 199 -10.18 -3.11 17.27
N VAL A 200 -10.85 -3.50 16.18
CA VAL A 200 -12.32 -3.45 16.09
C VAL A 200 -12.98 -4.33 17.15
N VAL A 201 -12.47 -5.56 17.34
CA VAL A 201 -12.99 -6.47 18.37
C VAL A 201 -12.71 -5.93 19.77
N PHE A 202 -11.54 -5.33 20.00
CA PHE A 202 -11.15 -4.72 21.26
C PHE A 202 -12.05 -3.54 21.66
N GLU A 203 -12.51 -2.77 20.68
CA GLU A 203 -13.47 -1.68 20.89
C GLU A 203 -14.85 -2.22 21.29
N GLU A 204 -15.31 -3.31 20.65
CA GLU A 204 -16.60 -3.95 20.93
C GLU A 204 -16.67 -4.55 22.34
N ILE A 205 -15.56 -5.12 22.83
CA ILE A 205 -15.46 -5.66 24.20
C ILE A 205 -15.10 -4.59 25.25
N HIS A 206 -15.00 -3.31 24.86
CA HIS A 206 -14.64 -2.18 25.73
C HIS A 206 -13.34 -2.42 26.53
N ILE A 207 -12.25 -2.80 25.84
CA ILE A 207 -10.97 -3.03 26.50
C ILE A 207 -10.34 -1.72 27.03
N ASN A 208 -9.33 -1.86 27.88
CA ASN A 208 -8.57 -0.72 28.40
C ASN A 208 -7.97 0.12 27.26
N GLN A 209 -8.26 1.43 27.27
CA GLN A 209 -7.75 2.40 26.29
C GLN A 209 -6.22 2.40 26.18
N ILE A 210 -5.49 2.13 27.26
CA ILE A 210 -4.02 2.04 27.25
C ILE A 210 -3.56 0.88 26.37
N LEU A 211 -4.22 -0.28 26.47
CA LEU A 211 -3.86 -1.44 25.65
C LEU A 211 -4.17 -1.19 24.17
N TYR A 212 -5.32 -0.56 23.89
CA TYR A 212 -5.67 -0.13 22.54
C TYR A 212 -4.58 0.76 21.92
N ILE A 213 -4.13 1.77 22.66
CA ILE A 213 -3.13 2.73 22.18
C ILE A 213 -1.75 2.08 22.03
N ILE A 214 -1.36 1.16 22.92
CA ILE A 214 -0.09 0.45 22.81
C ILE A 214 -0.07 -0.41 21.55
N VAL A 215 -1.12 -1.20 21.30
CA VAL A 215 -1.20 -2.07 20.11
C VAL A 215 -1.28 -1.23 18.84
N PHE A 216 -2.13 -0.21 18.80
CA PHE A 216 -2.23 0.68 17.65
C PHE A 216 -0.91 1.41 17.35
N GLY A 217 -0.25 1.95 18.38
CA GLY A 217 1.01 2.65 18.23
C GLY A 217 2.16 1.72 17.82
N GLU A 218 2.18 0.48 18.33
CA GLU A 218 3.16 -0.53 17.95
C GLU A 218 3.11 -0.76 16.45
N SER A 219 1.93 -1.00 15.91
CA SER A 219 1.73 -1.32 14.50
C SER A 219 2.06 -0.13 13.58
N LEU A 220 1.71 1.10 13.99
CA LEU A 220 2.07 2.30 13.24
C LEU A 220 3.58 2.55 13.16
N LEU A 221 4.32 2.33 14.26
CA LEU A 221 5.77 2.50 14.26
C LEU A 221 6.49 1.31 13.65
N ASN A 222 5.94 0.09 13.78
CA ASN A 222 6.43 -1.13 13.16
C ASN A 222 6.51 -0.98 11.64
N ASP A 223 5.47 -0.43 10.99
CA ASP A 223 5.49 -0.19 9.54
C ASP A 223 6.72 0.61 9.10
N ALA A 224 7.04 1.69 9.81
CA ALA A 224 8.22 2.49 9.53
C ALA A 224 9.52 1.70 9.73
N VAL A 225 9.63 0.94 10.82
CA VAL A 225 10.81 0.10 11.12
C VAL A 225 11.00 -0.98 10.04
N SER A 226 9.92 -1.63 9.63
CA SER A 226 9.90 -2.68 8.60
C SER A 226 10.31 -2.12 7.22
N VAL A 227 9.87 -0.91 6.86
CA VAL A 227 10.32 -0.23 5.63
C VAL A 227 11.82 0.07 5.66
N VAL A 228 12.35 0.53 6.80
CA VAL A 228 13.80 0.79 6.94
C VAL A 228 14.60 -0.51 6.82
N LEU A 229 14.17 -1.58 7.50
CA LEU A 229 14.77 -2.92 7.41
C LEU A 229 14.76 -3.43 5.96
N TYR A 230 13.61 -3.31 5.27
CA TYR A 230 13.48 -3.70 3.87
C TYR A 230 14.48 -2.98 2.97
N ASN A 231 14.63 -1.66 3.12
CA ASN A 231 15.58 -0.88 2.31
C ASN A 231 17.05 -1.25 2.60
N ILE A 232 17.40 -1.56 3.85
CA ILE A 232 18.74 -2.04 4.22
C ILE A 232 19.01 -3.38 3.54
N PHE A 233 18.10 -4.36 3.67
CA PHE A 233 18.28 -5.67 3.05
C PHE A 233 18.20 -5.61 1.51
N LYS A 234 17.41 -4.70 0.94
CA LYS A 234 17.38 -4.44 -0.52
C LYS A 234 18.73 -3.95 -1.00
N SER A 235 19.35 -3.02 -0.28
CA SER A 235 20.69 -2.53 -0.58
C SER A 235 21.73 -3.64 -0.48
N TYR A 236 21.66 -4.50 0.52
CA TYR A 236 22.54 -5.68 0.63
C TYR A 236 22.34 -6.68 -0.50
N SER A 237 21.09 -6.91 -0.92
CA SER A 237 20.78 -7.76 -2.07
C SER A 237 21.34 -7.22 -3.39
N GLN A 238 21.45 -5.88 -3.53
CA GLN A 238 22.05 -5.25 -4.71
C GLN A 238 23.58 -5.35 -4.73
N ILE A 239 24.22 -5.31 -3.56
CA ILE A 239 25.68 -5.52 -3.40
C ILE A 239 26.05 -6.99 -3.69
N GLY A 240 25.19 -7.91 -3.27
CA GLY A 240 25.32 -9.36 -3.46
C GLY A 240 26.05 -10.05 -2.30
N GLU A 241 25.61 -11.27 -1.94
CA GLU A 241 26.05 -12.01 -0.74
C GLU A 241 27.57 -12.17 -0.62
N GLY A 242 28.28 -12.34 -1.73
CA GLY A 242 29.74 -12.56 -1.74
C GLY A 242 30.58 -11.29 -1.55
N ASN A 243 29.98 -10.10 -1.63
CA ASN A 243 30.70 -8.81 -1.58
C ASN A 243 30.43 -8.03 -0.28
N ILE A 244 29.60 -8.56 0.63
CA ILE A 244 29.23 -7.86 1.87
C ILE A 244 30.43 -7.84 2.82
N ILE A 245 30.91 -6.65 3.16
CA ILE A 245 31.99 -6.43 4.11
C ILE A 245 31.38 -6.08 5.47
N ALA A 246 32.10 -6.33 6.57
CA ALA A 246 31.68 -5.92 7.92
C ALA A 246 31.35 -4.42 8.03
N LEU A 247 32.00 -3.58 7.20
CA LEU A 247 31.72 -2.16 7.10
C LEU A 247 30.30 -1.86 6.59
N ASP A 248 29.78 -2.67 5.68
CA ASP A 248 28.41 -2.51 5.14
C ASP A 248 27.36 -2.85 6.19
N ILE A 249 27.64 -3.83 7.06
CA ILE A 249 26.78 -4.20 8.20
C ILE A 249 26.69 -3.03 9.19
N ILE A 250 27.84 -2.45 9.55
CA ILE A 250 27.88 -1.29 10.44
C ILE A 250 27.18 -0.10 9.78
N SER A 251 27.39 0.12 8.47
CA SER A 251 26.73 1.18 7.73
C SER A 251 25.21 1.03 7.72
N GLY A 252 24.68 -0.19 7.56
CA GLY A 252 23.24 -0.44 7.66
C GLY A 252 22.68 -0.19 9.05
N LEU A 253 23.40 -0.58 10.11
CA LEU A 253 23.00 -0.28 11.49
C LEU A 253 22.98 1.23 11.75
N VAL A 254 23.98 1.97 11.27
CA VAL A 254 24.01 3.43 11.37
C VAL A 254 22.88 4.05 10.54
N SER A 255 22.64 3.54 9.33
CA SER A 255 21.56 3.98 8.45
C SER A 255 20.20 3.84 9.13
N PHE A 256 19.96 2.75 9.86
CA PHE A 256 18.73 2.55 10.63
C PHE A 256 18.45 3.72 11.59
N PHE A 257 19.43 4.11 12.39
CA PHE A 257 19.28 5.24 13.32
C PHE A 257 19.21 6.58 12.59
N VAL A 258 20.00 6.79 11.53
CA VAL A 258 20.00 8.03 10.75
C VAL A 258 18.65 8.25 10.07
N VAL A 259 18.06 7.22 9.47
CA VAL A 259 16.75 7.32 8.82
C VAL A 259 15.64 7.49 9.87
N GLY A 260 15.70 6.74 10.98
CA GLY A 260 14.74 6.87 12.07
C GLY A 260 14.73 8.26 12.71
N PHE A 261 15.87 8.72 13.24
CA PHE A 261 15.97 10.05 13.85
C PHE A 261 15.85 11.18 12.82
N GLY A 262 16.39 11.00 11.61
CA GLY A 262 16.26 11.97 10.53
C GLY A 262 14.80 12.20 10.14
N GLY A 263 14.00 11.13 10.03
CA GLY A 263 12.56 11.22 9.81
C GLY A 263 11.84 12.00 10.90
N VAL A 264 12.16 11.73 12.17
CA VAL A 264 11.59 12.47 13.33
C VAL A 264 11.94 13.96 13.27
N VAL A 265 13.21 14.30 13.01
CA VAL A 265 13.67 15.70 12.94
C VAL A 265 12.99 16.44 11.78
N ILE A 266 12.95 15.84 10.58
CA ILE A 266 12.30 16.45 9.42
C ILE A 266 10.79 16.61 9.66
N GLY A 267 10.14 15.59 10.21
CA GLY A 267 8.72 15.63 10.57
C GLY A 267 8.42 16.73 11.60
N PHE A 268 9.28 16.88 12.61
CA PHE A 268 9.16 17.94 13.62
C PHE A 268 9.29 19.34 13.01
N ILE A 269 10.28 19.56 12.13
CA ILE A 269 10.46 20.85 11.44
C ILE A 269 9.21 21.21 10.64
N TRP A 270 8.69 20.28 9.83
CA TRP A 270 7.48 20.51 9.05
C TRP A 270 6.23 20.71 9.90
N ALA A 271 6.07 19.95 10.99
CA ALA A 271 4.97 20.12 11.93
C ALA A 271 4.97 21.53 12.55
N VAL A 272 6.15 22.04 12.95
CA VAL A 272 6.30 23.41 13.48
C VAL A 272 5.98 24.44 12.40
N LEU A 273 6.53 24.30 11.18
CA LEU A 273 6.25 25.22 10.08
C LEU A 273 4.76 25.30 9.75
N ILE A 274 4.09 24.15 9.62
CA ILE A 274 2.65 24.09 9.33
C ILE A 274 1.84 24.67 10.49
N SER A 275 2.21 24.37 11.74
CA SER A 275 1.56 24.93 12.92
C SER A 275 1.70 26.45 13.02
N LEU A 276 2.78 27.03 12.50
CA LEU A 276 2.97 28.48 12.46
C LEU A 276 2.19 29.12 11.33
N ILE A 277 2.08 28.47 10.16
CA ILE A 277 1.31 28.97 9.02
C ILE A 277 -0.21 28.92 9.28
N THR A 278 -0.66 27.92 10.05
CA THR A 278 -2.08 27.69 10.33
C THR A 278 -2.59 28.51 11.53
N LYS A 279 -1.69 29.15 12.28
CA LYS A 279 -2.03 30.11 13.35
C LYS A 279 -2.28 31.50 12.77
#